data_AF-A0A8X6NN68-F1
#
_entry.id   AF-A0A8X6NN68-F1
#
_cell.length_a   1.000
_cell.length_b   1.000
_cell.length_c   1.000
_cell.angle_alpha   90.00
_cell.angle_beta   90.00
_cell.angle_gamma   90.00
#
_symmetry.space_group_name_H-M   'P 1'
#
loop_
_entity.id
_entity.type
_entity.pdbx_description
1 polymer ?
#
loop_
_entity_poly.entity_id
_entity_poly.type
_entity_poly.pdbx_seq_one_letter_code
_entity_poly.pdbx_strand_id
1 'polypeptide(L)'
;MELNREHFRAIIFHNFRRGLSRQECFDELNSLYSDKAPSYSTVKNWYNEFNRGRCSIQDESRAGRPKSVVVPEKINAVRELIKQDRHVTYREIEASLDISMTSINKILH
;
A
#
# COMPACT_ATOMS: atom_id res chain seq x y z
N MET A 1 -6.43 18.89 20.19
CA MET A 1 -6.88 17.92 19.18
C MET A 1 -5.72 17.73 18.21
N GLU A 2 -5.22 16.50 18.03
CA GLU A 2 -4.07 16.24 17.15
C GLU A 2 -4.55 16.05 15.69
N LEU A 3 -4.01 16.86 14.79
CA LEU A 3 -4.30 16.77 13.37
C LEU A 3 -3.47 15.64 12.74
N ASN A 4 -4.16 14.54 12.42
CA ASN A 4 -3.63 13.47 11.57
C ASN A 4 -3.80 13.77 10.06
N ARG A 5 -3.24 12.87 9.21
CA ARG A 5 -3.30 12.98 7.75
C ARG A 5 -4.73 12.96 7.18
N GLU A 6 -5.65 12.23 7.78
CA GLU A 6 -7.04 12.13 7.32
C GLU A 6 -7.79 13.44 7.54
N HIS A 7 -7.53 14.16 8.64
CA HIS A 7 -8.11 15.49 8.86
C HIS A 7 -7.71 16.45 7.74
N PHE A 8 -6.44 16.48 7.35
CA PHE A 8 -6.00 17.32 6.23
C PHE A 8 -6.66 16.94 4.92
N ARG A 9 -6.84 15.65 4.64
CA ARG A 9 -7.56 15.20 3.43
C ARG A 9 -9.03 15.63 3.45
N ALA A 10 -9.68 15.59 4.61
CA ALA A 10 -11.06 16.06 4.75
C ALA A 10 -11.17 17.57 4.49
N ILE A 11 -10.22 18.37 4.99
CA ILE A 11 -10.16 19.82 4.72
C ILE A 11 -9.92 20.08 3.22
N ILE A 12 -8.98 19.36 2.60
CA ILE A 12 -8.71 19.48 1.16
C ILE A 12 -9.96 19.11 0.34
N PHE A 13 -10.68 18.05 0.71
CA PHE A 13 -11.93 17.65 0.06
C PHE A 13 -13.02 18.71 0.22
N HIS A 14 -13.16 19.28 1.42
CA HIS A 14 -14.09 20.36 1.68
C HIS A 14 -13.79 21.59 0.79
N ASN A 15 -12.53 22.00 0.71
CA ASN A 15 -12.10 23.12 -0.12
C ASN A 15 -12.27 22.85 -1.62
N PHE A 16 -12.01 21.62 -2.06
CA PHE A 16 -12.31 21.19 -3.42
C PHE A 16 -13.82 21.31 -3.74
N ARG A 17 -14.69 20.88 -2.82
CA ARG A 17 -16.15 20.99 -2.98
C ARG A 17 -16.65 22.44 -2.97
N ARG A 18 -15.94 23.34 -2.28
CA ARG A 18 -16.19 24.79 -2.32
C ARG A 18 -15.74 25.45 -3.63
N GLY A 19 -15.02 24.74 -4.49
CA GLY A 19 -14.50 25.28 -5.75
C GLY A 19 -13.25 26.14 -5.59
N LEU A 20 -12.55 26.04 -4.45
CA LEU A 20 -11.27 26.72 -4.28
C LEU A 20 -10.21 26.14 -5.22
N SER A 21 -9.28 26.99 -5.64
CA SER A 21 -8.12 26.53 -6.39
C SER A 21 -7.15 25.76 -5.48
N ARG A 22 -6.27 24.98 -6.12
CA ARG A 22 -5.20 24.24 -5.44
C ARG A 22 -4.29 25.17 -4.62
N GLN A 23 -4.05 26.38 -5.12
CA GLN A 23 -3.20 27.37 -4.47
C GLN A 23 -3.88 27.95 -3.24
N GLU A 24 -5.13 28.41 -3.37
CA GLU A 24 -5.90 28.96 -2.24
C GLU A 24 -6.05 27.93 -1.11
N CYS A 25 -6.32 26.67 -1.45
CA CYS A 25 -6.38 25.61 -0.47
C CYS A 25 -5.05 25.37 0.25
N PHE A 26 -3.92 25.49 -0.46
CA PHE A 26 -2.60 25.36 0.15
C PHE A 26 -2.29 26.55 1.06
N ASP A 27 -2.57 27.77 0.60
CA ASP A 27 -2.32 28.99 1.37
C ASP A 27 -3.16 29.01 2.66
N GLU A 28 -4.42 28.57 2.61
CA GLU A 28 -5.27 28.41 3.80
C GLU A 28 -4.70 27.38 4.78
N LEU A 29 -4.33 26.19 4.29
CA LEU A 29 -3.75 25.14 5.13
C LEU A 29 -2.42 25.58 5.76
N ASN A 30 -1.57 26.25 4.99
CA ASN A 30 -0.29 26.76 5.46
C ASN A 30 -0.47 27.91 6.46
N SER A 31 -1.44 28.79 6.26
CA SER A 31 -1.76 29.88 7.19
C SER A 31 -2.31 29.38 8.53
N LEU A 32 -3.10 28.31 8.54
CA LEU A 32 -3.73 27.78 9.76
C LEU A 32 -2.83 26.81 10.51
N TYR A 33 -2.04 26.01 9.79
CA TYR A 33 -1.34 24.87 10.36
C TYR A 33 0.19 24.91 10.20
N SER A 34 0.73 25.88 9.45
CA SER A 34 2.16 26.14 9.30
C SER A 34 2.99 24.86 9.09
N ASP A 35 3.87 24.51 10.03
CA ASP A 35 4.76 23.35 10.03
C ASP A 35 4.02 21.99 9.95
N LYS A 36 2.77 21.95 10.39
CA LYS A 36 1.92 20.75 10.35
C LYS A 36 1.13 20.64 9.05
N ALA A 37 1.11 21.68 8.22
CA ALA A 37 0.35 21.69 6.99
C ALA A 37 0.90 20.68 5.97
N PRO A 38 0.04 20.05 5.16
CA PRO A 38 0.49 19.21 4.07
C PRO A 38 1.22 20.06 3.02
N SER A 39 2.23 19.47 2.38
CA SER A 39 2.94 20.12 1.28
C SER A 39 2.02 20.42 0.10
N TYR A 40 2.37 21.43 -0.69
CA TYR A 40 1.64 21.78 -1.92
C TYR A 40 1.45 20.57 -2.85
N SER A 41 2.48 19.73 -3.00
CA SER A 41 2.40 18.50 -3.80
C SER A 41 1.33 17.54 -3.30
N THR A 42 1.13 17.45 -1.98
CA THR A 42 0.08 16.62 -1.37
C THR A 42 -1.29 17.17 -1.73
N VAL A 43 -1.51 18.48 -1.58
CA VAL A 43 -2.76 19.16 -1.98
C VAL A 43 -3.06 18.91 -3.46
N LYS A 44 -2.07 19.13 -4.33
CA LYS A 44 -2.21 18.91 -5.79
C LYS A 44 -2.61 17.47 -6.13
N ASN A 45 -1.99 16.48 -5.49
CA ASN A 45 -2.30 15.07 -5.72
C ASN A 45 -3.76 14.74 -5.33
N TRP A 46 -4.21 15.20 -4.16
CA TRP A 46 -5.59 14.99 -3.72
C TRP A 46 -6.61 15.68 -4.62
N TYR A 47 -6.34 16.90 -5.07
CA TYR A 47 -7.17 17.55 -6.07
C TYR A 47 -7.27 16.76 -7.37
N ASN A 48 -6.18 16.15 -7.82
CA ASN A 48 -6.21 15.32 -9.03
C ASN A 48 -7.05 14.05 -8.81
N GLU A 49 -6.95 13.41 -7.65
CA GLU A 49 -7.78 12.26 -7.30
C GLU A 49 -9.27 12.61 -7.22
N PHE A 50 -9.62 13.75 -6.63
CA PHE A 50 -11.01 14.21 -6.58
C PHE A 50 -11.56 14.56 -7.96
N ASN A 51 -10.75 15.15 -8.84
CA ASN A 51 -11.10 15.36 -10.25
C ASN A 51 -11.31 14.04 -11.01
N ARG A 52 -10.63 12.96 -10.60
CA ARG A 52 -10.83 11.59 -11.14
C ARG A 52 -12.08 10.91 -10.58
N GLY A 53 -12.86 11.58 -9.73
CA GLY A 53 -14.09 11.05 -9.15
C GLY A 53 -13.90 10.27 -7.84
N ARG A 54 -12.72 10.35 -7.20
CA ARG A 54 -12.52 9.74 -5.88
C ARG A 54 -13.39 10.47 -4.84
N CYS A 55 -14.25 9.74 -4.14
CA CYS A 55 -15.07 10.28 -3.03
C CYS A 55 -14.58 9.86 -1.64
N SER A 56 -13.64 8.91 -1.55
CA SER A 56 -13.09 8.45 -0.28
C SER A 56 -11.90 9.31 0.17
N ILE A 57 -11.87 9.63 1.46
CA ILE A 57 -10.81 10.38 2.16
C ILE A 57 -9.80 9.41 2.82
N GLN A 58 -10.21 8.14 3.00
CA GLN A 58 -9.39 7.11 3.61
C GLN A 58 -8.30 6.63 2.64
N ASP A 59 -7.17 6.17 3.20
CA ASP A 59 -6.19 5.44 2.38
C ASP A 59 -6.86 4.18 1.83
N GLU A 60 -6.73 3.95 0.53
CA GLU A 60 -7.01 2.64 -0.04
C GLU A 60 -6.08 1.61 0.60
N SER A 61 -6.56 0.38 0.72
CA SER A 61 -5.73 -0.73 1.19
C SER A 61 -4.49 -0.78 0.30
N ARG A 62 -3.34 -0.45 0.89
CA ARG A 62 -2.07 -0.57 0.19
C ARG A 62 -1.82 -2.05 0.06
N ALA A 63 -2.01 -2.58 -1.16
CA ALA A 63 -1.32 -3.80 -1.53
C ALA A 63 0.17 -3.49 -1.37
N GLY A 64 0.75 -3.93 -0.25
CA GLY A 64 2.20 -3.92 -0.10
C GLY A 64 2.82 -4.66 -1.30
N ARG A 65 4.14 -4.50 -1.49
CA ARG A 65 4.84 -5.33 -2.47
C ARG A 65 4.46 -6.79 -2.18
N PRO A 66 3.83 -7.53 -3.12
CA PRO A 66 3.61 -8.94 -2.91
C PRO A 66 4.99 -9.53 -2.62
N LYS A 67 5.16 -10.16 -1.45
CA LYS A 67 6.36 -10.94 -1.17
C LYS A 67 6.36 -12.04 -2.22
N SER A 68 7.11 -11.82 -3.30
CA SER A 68 6.84 -12.38 -4.63
C SER A 68 7.12 -13.87 -4.77
N VAL A 69 7.07 -14.66 -3.72
CA VAL A 69 7.36 -16.10 -3.82
C VAL A 69 6.54 -16.97 -2.86
N VAL A 70 5.63 -16.38 -2.09
CA VAL A 70 4.94 -17.11 -1.01
C VAL A 70 3.43 -16.94 -1.14
N VAL A 71 2.90 -17.35 -2.29
CA VAL A 71 1.45 -17.54 -2.45
C VAL A 71 1.05 -18.73 -1.58
N PRO A 72 -0.09 -18.70 -0.85
CA PRO A 72 -0.53 -19.81 0.00
C PRO A 72 -0.53 -21.16 -0.73
N GLU A 73 -0.87 -21.15 -2.02
CA GLU A 73 -0.82 -22.30 -2.92
C GLU A 73 0.59 -22.92 -3.00
N LYS A 74 1.62 -22.09 -3.20
CA LYS A 74 3.02 -22.52 -3.30
C LYS A 74 3.54 -23.04 -1.95
N ILE A 75 3.13 -22.44 -0.83
CA ILE A 75 3.43 -22.95 0.53
C ILE A 75 2.84 -24.34 0.72
N ASN A 76 1.56 -24.50 0.38
CA ASN A 76 0.85 -25.77 0.53
C ASN A 76 1.49 -26.85 -0.35
N ALA A 77 1.84 -26.52 -1.60
CA ALA A 77 2.52 -27.45 -2.49
C ALA A 77 3.87 -27.93 -1.95
N VAL A 78 4.69 -27.03 -1.38
CA VAL A 78 5.97 -27.41 -0.73
C VAL A 78 5.72 -28.34 0.46
N ARG A 79 4.73 -28.02 1.31
CA ARG A 79 4.38 -28.83 2.48
C ARG A 79 3.84 -30.20 2.11
N GLU A 80 3.04 -30.31 1.05
CA GLU A 80 2.53 -31.59 0.58
C GLU A 80 3.63 -32.47 -0.02
N LEU A 81 4.57 -31.92 -0.80
CA LEU A 81 5.72 -32.69 -1.29
C LEU A 81 6.54 -33.30 -0.13
N ILE A 82 6.79 -32.53 0.94
CA ILE A 82 7.53 -33.01 2.11
C ILE A 82 6.73 -34.04 2.93
N LYS A 83 5.40 -33.91 2.95
CA LYS A 83 4.53 -34.92 3.59
C LYS A 83 4.53 -36.24 2.81
N GLN A 84 4.55 -36.17 1.48
CA GLN A 84 4.58 -37.33 0.60
C GLN A 84 5.94 -38.03 0.65
N ASP A 85 7.03 -37.27 0.62
CA ASP A 85 8.39 -37.78 0.80
C ASP A 85 9.21 -36.88 1.72
N ARG A 86 9.58 -37.41 2.89
CA ARG A 86 10.40 -36.70 3.87
C ARG A 86 11.87 -36.55 3.47
N HIS A 87 12.34 -37.28 2.46
CA HIS A 87 13.71 -37.20 1.96
C HIS A 87 13.86 -36.28 0.75
N VAL A 88 12.78 -35.61 0.33
CA VAL A 88 12.81 -34.68 -0.81
C VAL A 88 13.82 -33.56 -0.56
N THR A 89 14.67 -33.34 -1.56
CA THR A 89 15.71 -32.32 -1.51
C THR A 89 15.18 -30.98 -2.00
N TYR A 90 15.83 -29.90 -1.58
CA TYR A 90 15.52 -28.54 -2.06
C TYR A 90 15.54 -28.42 -3.59
N ARG A 91 16.44 -29.12 -4.28
CA ARG A 91 16.55 -29.10 -5.75
C ARG A 91 15.35 -29.78 -6.42
N GLU A 92 14.84 -30.85 -5.83
CA GLU A 92 13.67 -31.57 -6.36
C GLU A 92 12.40 -30.73 -6.17
N ILE A 93 12.27 -30.03 -5.04
CA ILE A 93 11.17 -29.09 -4.80
C ILE A 93 11.25 -27.92 -5.79
N GLU A 94 12.45 -27.35 -6.01
CA GLU A 94 12.67 -26.26 -6.96
C GLU A 94 12.30 -26.69 -8.39
N ALA A 95 12.76 -27.86 -8.83
CA ALA A 95 12.42 -28.41 -10.14
C ALA A 95 10.92 -28.71 -10.31
N SER A 96 10.25 -29.13 -9.23
CA SER A 96 8.83 -29.52 -9.28
C SER A 96 7.88 -28.31 -9.24
N LEU A 97 8.22 -27.27 -8.46
CA LEU A 97 7.31 -26.16 -8.19
C LEU A 97 7.75 -24.84 -8.83
N ASP A 98 8.92 -24.80 -9.46
CA ASP A 98 9.56 -23.60 -10.01
C ASP A 98 9.66 -22.49 -8.94
N ILE A 99 10.13 -22.88 -7.74
CA ILE A 99 10.30 -22.01 -6.59
C ILE A 99 11.78 -21.96 -6.24
N SER A 100 12.33 -20.76 -6.12
CA SER A 100 13.74 -20.61 -5.74
C SER A 100 14.05 -21.25 -4.39
N MET A 101 15.22 -21.87 -4.30
CA MET A 101 15.73 -22.50 -3.07
C MET A 101 15.69 -21.57 -1.84
N THR A 102 15.96 -20.27 -2.01
CA THR A 102 15.85 -19.26 -0.95
C THR A 102 14.43 -19.13 -0.40
N SER A 103 13.42 -19.33 -1.24
CA SER A 103 12.02 -19.22 -0.88
C SER A 103 11.50 -20.48 -0.22
N ILE A 104 11.98 -21.65 -0.66
CA ILE A 104 11.73 -22.93 0.03
C ILE A 104 12.30 -22.88 1.45
N ASN A 105 13.53 -22.36 1.63
CA ASN A 105 14.13 -22.16 2.94
C ASN A 105 13.26 -21.27 3.85
N LYS A 106 12.71 -20.16 3.33
CA LYS A 106 11.78 -19.27 4.05
C LYS A 106 10.41 -19.87 4.35
N ILE A 107 10.02 -20.95 3.67
CA ILE A 107 8.77 -21.66 3.94
C ILE A 107 8.95 -22.67 5.07
N LEU A 108 10.15 -23.24 5.20
CA LEU A 108 10.50 -24.26 6.19
C LEU A 108 11.02 -23.68 7.52
N HIS A 109 11.62 -22.50 7.50
CA HIS A 109 12.15 -21.78 8.65
C HIS A 109 11.47 -20.43 8.82
#